data_AF-A0A9Q8LDA7-F1
#
_entry.id   AF-A0A9Q8LDA7-F1
#
_cell.length_a   1.000
_cell.length_b   1.000
_cell.length_c   1.000
_cell.angle_alpha   90.00
_cell.angle_beta   90.00
_cell.angle_gamma   90.00
#
_symmetry.space_group_name_H-M   'P 1'
#
loop_
_entity.id
_entity.type
_entity.pdbx_description
1 polymer ?
#
loop_
_entity_poly.entity_id
_entity_poly.type
_entity_poly.pdbx_seq_one_letter_code
_entity_poly.pdbx_strand_id
1 'polypeptide(L)'
;MPPRYFKNDAPLARRDPRRQLEASLTRLVNEHPPSEIKPGGGLFKGPVSVAYTFLVLQQMYPDLVIESVALGTWSAAYLKQAQDNIAQYPGPSAGKCGITDDILSLLAIGAASSKDADMVANLCDYSAEAIDPDTENELLYGRAGYLYLLRMVKASFIDDEKTLQLITDTQDDVIDTILDSPRPWRWHGKAYIGAIHGLIGIITQVVLTNPPKYAEKMETDLAVLLTYQYDSGNFPSSVPPERDRLVQVCHGAPGVVNSLLSIRHYFPNLKEKIDKAIQKGRECVLERGLLTKEPCLCHGISGNALCLEDKEFEHFLTYTTGHEMKSMEKDGMLEKSSAPESLFFGEAGRAWTWAVADKGLEKRILGYNDL
;
A
#
# COMPACT_ATOMS: atom_id res chain seq x y z
N MET A 1 -27.39 3.02 11.63
CA MET A 1 -25.92 3.02 11.56
C MET A 1 -25.49 4.42 11.15
N PRO A 2 -24.42 4.98 11.73
CA PRO A 2 -23.85 6.25 11.25
C PRO A 2 -23.47 6.14 9.76
N PRO A 3 -23.43 7.27 9.02
CA PRO A 3 -23.02 7.27 7.63
C PRO A 3 -21.57 6.78 7.49
N ARG A 4 -21.25 6.12 6.37
CA ARG A 4 -19.89 5.62 6.08
C ARG A 4 -18.93 6.71 5.59
N TYR A 5 -19.47 7.84 5.15
CA TYR A 5 -18.75 8.95 4.57
C TYR A 5 -19.50 10.27 4.79
N PHE A 6 -18.79 11.38 4.70
CA PHE A 6 -19.30 12.74 4.72
C PHE A 6 -19.64 13.21 3.31
N LYS A 7 -20.60 14.12 3.19
CA LYS A 7 -20.84 14.79 1.92
C LYS A 7 -19.64 15.70 1.60
N ASN A 8 -19.21 15.67 0.36
CA ASN A 8 -18.17 16.54 -0.18
C ASN A 8 -18.81 17.79 -0.82
N ASP A 9 -19.37 18.67 0.00
CA ASP A 9 -20.08 19.89 -0.43
C ASP A 9 -19.38 21.19 -0.03
N ALA A 10 -18.26 21.10 0.69
CA ALA A 10 -17.44 22.23 1.05
C ALA A 10 -16.65 22.76 -0.17
N PRO A 11 -16.34 24.08 -0.22
CA PRO A 11 -15.43 24.60 -1.23
C PRO A 11 -14.06 23.94 -1.15
N LEU A 12 -13.39 23.81 -2.30
CA LEU A 12 -12.01 23.35 -2.37
C LEU A 12 -11.13 24.16 -1.42
N ALA A 13 -10.30 23.44 -0.66
CA ALA A 13 -9.47 23.99 0.39
C ALA A 13 -8.12 23.27 0.41
N ARG A 14 -7.15 23.86 1.09
CA ARG A 14 -5.84 23.23 1.31
C ARG A 14 -5.29 23.59 2.68
N ARG A 15 -4.32 22.81 3.14
CA ARG A 15 -3.50 23.07 4.34
C ARG A 15 -2.04 23.14 3.93
N ASP A 16 -1.20 23.69 4.80
CA ASP A 16 0.26 23.63 4.66
C ASP A 16 0.70 22.17 4.82
N PRO A 17 1.16 21.49 3.74
CA PRO A 17 1.45 20.07 3.81
C PRO A 17 2.63 19.76 4.73
N ARG A 18 3.67 20.60 4.75
CA ARG A 18 4.84 20.42 5.63
C ARG A 18 4.42 20.41 7.10
N ARG A 19 3.60 21.39 7.50
CA ARG A 19 3.12 21.47 8.89
C ARG A 19 2.28 20.26 9.27
N GLN A 20 1.48 19.73 8.34
CA GLN A 20 0.65 18.55 8.64
C GLN A 20 1.46 17.24 8.65
N LEU A 21 2.48 17.12 7.81
CA LEU A 21 3.47 16.05 7.89
C LEU A 21 4.14 16.01 9.27
N GLU A 22 4.70 17.14 9.71
CA GLU A 22 5.34 17.27 11.03
C GLU A 22 4.36 16.94 12.15
N ALA A 23 3.14 17.49 12.11
CA ALA A 23 2.13 17.21 13.11
C ALA A 23 1.72 15.73 13.17
N SER A 24 1.70 15.03 12.02
CA SER A 24 1.40 13.60 11.93
C SER A 24 2.52 12.76 12.54
N LEU A 25 3.78 13.05 12.20
CA LEU A 25 4.94 12.38 12.77
C LEU A 25 5.09 12.65 14.27
N THR A 26 4.82 13.87 14.72
CA THR A 26 4.81 14.22 16.16
C THR A 26 3.77 13.40 16.93
N ARG A 27 2.54 13.28 16.40
CA ARG A 27 1.52 12.40 17.03
C ARG A 27 1.97 10.95 17.04
N LEU A 28 2.51 10.47 15.92
CA LEU A 28 3.00 9.09 15.80
C LEU A 28 4.00 8.74 16.91
N VAL A 29 5.04 9.56 17.11
CA VAL A 29 6.09 9.23 18.10
C VAL A 29 5.65 9.47 19.54
N ASN A 30 4.76 10.43 19.78
CA ASN A 30 4.28 10.76 21.13
C ASN A 30 3.18 9.82 21.63
N GLU A 31 2.28 9.39 20.73
CA GLU A 31 1.15 8.51 21.08
C GLU A 31 1.48 7.03 20.86
N HIS A 32 2.47 6.72 20.00
CA HIS A 32 2.89 5.36 19.66
C HIS A 32 4.43 5.22 19.66
N PRO A 33 5.10 5.47 20.80
CA PRO A 33 6.55 5.33 20.89
C PRO A 33 6.98 3.87 20.62
N PRO A 34 8.23 3.63 20.16
CA PRO A 34 8.68 2.29 19.76
C PRO A 34 8.35 1.16 20.74
N SER A 35 8.56 1.39 22.05
CA SER A 35 8.33 0.39 23.10
C SER A 35 6.87 -0.02 23.29
N GLU A 36 5.91 0.79 22.81
CA GLU A 36 4.48 0.55 22.99
C GLU A 36 3.81 -0.09 21.76
N ILE A 37 4.50 -0.11 20.61
CA ILE A 37 3.97 -0.73 19.40
C ILE A 37 4.03 -2.24 19.54
N LYS A 38 2.86 -2.88 19.32
CA LYS A 38 2.74 -4.33 19.26
C LYS A 38 3.52 -4.87 18.04
N PRO A 39 4.46 -5.81 18.24
CA PRO A 39 5.18 -6.45 17.14
C PRO A 39 4.24 -7.22 16.20
N GLY A 40 4.65 -7.32 14.93
CA GLY A 40 3.96 -8.10 13.91
C GLY A 40 3.24 -7.27 12.86
N GLY A 41 3.17 -7.80 11.64
CA GLY A 41 2.38 -7.22 10.54
C GLY A 41 3.20 -6.57 9.43
N GLY A 42 4.53 -6.72 9.45
CA GLY A 42 5.43 -6.37 8.36
C GLY A 42 5.29 -4.92 7.90
N LEU A 43 5.25 -4.68 6.60
CA LEU A 43 5.04 -3.34 6.04
C LEU A 43 3.61 -2.82 6.22
N PHE A 44 2.66 -3.67 6.59
CA PHE A 44 1.26 -3.26 6.68
C PHE A 44 0.97 -2.54 8.00
N LYS A 45 1.43 -3.10 9.11
CA LYS A 45 1.27 -2.54 10.46
C LYS A 45 2.39 -2.94 11.42
N GLY A 46 2.38 -2.34 12.62
CA GLY A 46 3.39 -2.61 13.62
C GLY A 46 4.72 -1.89 13.35
N PRO A 47 5.79 -2.25 14.06
CA PRO A 47 7.01 -1.45 14.13
C PRO A 47 7.76 -1.40 12.79
N VAL A 48 7.73 -2.49 12.00
CA VAL A 48 8.38 -2.53 10.68
C VAL A 48 7.74 -1.54 9.71
N SER A 49 6.41 -1.43 9.70
CA SER A 49 5.67 -0.47 8.87
C SER A 49 6.02 1.00 9.20
N VAL A 50 6.19 1.30 10.49
CA VAL A 50 6.55 2.64 10.95
C VAL A 50 8.00 2.97 10.60
N ALA A 51 8.90 2.02 10.85
CA ALA A 51 10.30 2.12 10.45
C ALA A 51 10.45 2.39 8.95
N TYR A 52 9.77 1.60 8.09
CA TYR A 52 9.82 1.79 6.65
C TYR A 52 9.37 3.20 6.24
N THR A 53 8.32 3.71 6.87
CA THR A 53 7.85 5.08 6.62
C THR A 53 8.92 6.12 6.95
N PHE A 54 9.55 6.04 8.12
CA PHE A 54 10.65 6.94 8.49
C PHE A 54 11.86 6.80 7.56
N LEU A 55 12.19 5.57 7.14
CA LEU A 55 13.28 5.28 6.22
C LEU A 55 13.07 5.95 4.86
N VAL A 56 11.86 5.91 4.32
CA VAL A 56 11.54 6.57 3.05
C VAL A 56 11.51 8.08 3.23
N LEU A 57 10.90 8.58 4.31
CA LEU A 57 10.83 10.03 4.57
C LEU A 57 12.22 10.66 4.79
N GLN A 58 13.16 10.00 5.48
CA GLN A 58 14.49 10.57 5.69
C GLN A 58 15.25 10.82 4.38
N GLN A 59 15.01 10.02 3.33
CA GLN A 59 15.64 10.22 2.03
C GLN A 59 15.17 11.53 1.36
N MET A 60 13.94 11.95 1.63
CA MET A 60 13.35 13.18 1.09
C MET A 60 13.52 14.40 2.01
N TYR A 61 13.77 14.15 3.30
CA TYR A 61 13.86 15.13 4.38
C TYR A 61 15.05 14.84 5.30
N PRO A 62 16.30 14.92 4.80
CA PRO A 62 17.48 14.52 5.55
C PRO A 62 17.70 15.34 6.84
N ASP A 63 17.27 16.60 6.83
CA ASP A 63 17.44 17.53 7.95
C ASP A 63 16.21 17.63 8.87
N LEU A 64 15.13 16.90 8.57
CA LEU A 64 13.91 16.98 9.38
C LEU A 64 14.11 16.23 10.70
N VAL A 65 13.76 16.91 11.79
CA VAL A 65 13.76 16.36 13.15
C VAL A 65 12.34 16.40 13.70
N ILE A 66 11.96 15.36 14.43
CA ILE A 66 10.69 15.25 15.15
C ILE A 66 11.03 14.97 16.60
N GLU A 67 10.52 15.80 17.51
CA GLU A 67 10.88 15.74 18.94
C GLU A 67 12.42 15.80 19.15
N SER A 68 13.09 16.66 18.38
CA SER A 68 14.56 16.82 18.36
C SER A 68 15.37 15.58 17.93
N VAL A 69 14.71 14.58 17.35
CA VAL A 69 15.32 13.34 16.88
C VAL A 69 15.20 13.24 15.36
N ALA A 70 16.30 12.92 14.67
CA ALA A 70 16.32 12.75 13.22
C ALA A 70 15.46 11.56 12.77
N LEU A 71 14.85 11.66 11.58
CA LEU A 71 13.99 10.61 11.05
C LEU A 71 14.69 9.24 10.95
N GLY A 72 15.97 9.20 10.55
CA GLY A 72 16.75 7.97 10.52
C GLY A 72 16.94 7.31 11.88
N THR A 73 17.05 8.11 12.95
CA THR A 73 17.12 7.60 14.33
C THR A 73 15.79 7.02 14.78
N TRP A 74 14.66 7.66 14.42
CA TRP A 74 13.33 7.07 14.63
C TRP A 74 13.16 5.76 13.88
N SER A 75 13.55 5.72 12.60
CA SER A 75 13.54 4.49 11.79
C SER A 75 14.31 3.36 12.48
N ALA A 76 15.53 3.64 12.95
CA ALA A 76 16.35 2.65 13.65
C ALA A 76 15.72 2.17 14.97
N ALA A 77 15.07 3.07 15.73
CA ALA A 77 14.40 2.72 16.98
C ALA A 77 13.21 1.76 16.76
N TYR A 78 12.39 2.00 15.74
CA TYR A 78 11.28 1.11 15.40
C TYR A 78 11.79 -0.22 14.78
N LEU A 79 12.85 -0.21 13.97
CA LEU A 79 13.49 -1.46 13.51
C LEU A 79 14.02 -2.28 14.68
N LYS A 80 14.67 -1.63 15.65
CA LYS A 80 15.16 -2.29 16.85
C LYS A 80 14.02 -2.93 17.63
N GLN A 81 12.89 -2.24 17.80
CA GLN A 81 11.70 -2.82 18.43
C GLN A 81 11.24 -4.11 17.71
N ALA A 82 11.25 -4.13 16.37
CA ALA A 82 10.92 -5.33 15.62
C ALA A 82 11.96 -6.45 15.85
N GLN A 83 13.24 -6.12 15.75
CA GLN A 83 14.35 -7.07 15.91
C GLN A 83 14.42 -7.67 17.32
N ASP A 84 14.17 -6.87 18.37
CA ASP A 84 14.11 -7.35 19.76
C ASP A 84 13.02 -8.41 19.96
N ASN A 85 12.00 -8.43 19.09
CA ASN A 85 10.89 -9.38 19.12
C ASN A 85 10.96 -10.44 18.01
N ILE A 86 12.08 -10.54 17.29
CA ILE A 86 12.22 -11.40 16.11
C ILE A 86 11.91 -12.88 16.38
N ALA A 87 12.24 -13.37 17.58
CA ALA A 87 11.99 -14.75 17.99
C ALA A 87 10.49 -15.10 18.11
N GLN A 88 9.59 -14.11 18.14
CA GLN A 88 8.15 -14.32 18.19
C GLN A 88 7.51 -14.40 16.80
N TYR A 89 8.24 -14.05 15.75
CA TYR A 89 7.70 -14.05 14.40
C TYR A 89 7.62 -15.48 13.87
N PRO A 90 6.46 -15.88 13.30
CA PRO A 90 6.28 -17.23 12.77
C PRO A 90 7.18 -17.52 11.56
N GLY A 91 7.64 -16.45 10.91
CA GLY A 91 8.38 -16.51 9.66
C GLY A 91 7.48 -16.87 8.46
N PRO A 92 8.07 -16.81 7.26
CA PRO A 92 7.36 -17.09 6.02
C PRO A 92 6.92 -18.54 5.99
N SER A 93 5.72 -18.78 5.47
CA SER A 93 5.19 -20.13 5.25
C SER A 93 4.19 -20.08 4.10
N ALA A 94 3.79 -21.26 3.59
CA ALA A 94 2.77 -21.34 2.55
C ALA A 94 1.50 -20.56 2.96
N GLY A 95 1.07 -19.64 2.09
CA GLY A 95 -0.06 -18.74 2.34
C GLY A 95 0.20 -17.61 3.35
N LYS A 96 1.46 -17.38 3.77
CA LYS A 96 1.90 -16.29 4.65
C LYS A 96 3.30 -15.78 4.25
N CYS A 97 3.44 -15.33 3.00
CA CYS A 97 4.71 -14.85 2.42
C CYS A 97 4.58 -13.45 1.78
N GLY A 98 3.52 -12.70 2.09
CA GLY A 98 3.29 -11.37 1.54
C GLY A 98 3.88 -10.25 2.40
N ILE A 99 3.46 -9.00 2.14
CA ILE A 99 4.03 -7.81 2.81
C ILE A 99 3.77 -7.74 4.32
N THR A 100 2.88 -8.58 4.85
CA THR A 100 2.59 -8.63 6.29
C THR A 100 3.57 -9.51 7.07
N ASP A 101 4.43 -10.26 6.39
CA ASP A 101 5.46 -11.06 7.05
C ASP A 101 6.63 -10.18 7.52
N ASP A 102 6.90 -10.20 8.81
CA ASP A 102 7.93 -9.38 9.45
C ASP A 102 9.35 -9.78 9.03
N ILE A 103 9.62 -11.08 8.83
CA ILE A 103 10.95 -11.57 8.44
C ILE A 103 11.28 -11.14 7.02
N LEU A 104 10.36 -11.35 6.07
CA LEU A 104 10.56 -10.89 4.68
C LEU A 104 10.70 -9.37 4.62
N SER A 105 9.88 -8.63 5.38
CA SER A 105 9.94 -7.16 5.41
C SER A 105 11.27 -6.67 6.00
N LEU A 106 11.76 -7.28 7.08
CA LEU A 106 13.05 -6.94 7.70
C LEU A 106 14.22 -7.28 6.78
N LEU A 107 14.20 -8.43 6.10
CA LEU A 107 15.20 -8.80 5.10
C LEU A 107 15.21 -7.81 3.94
N ALA A 108 14.05 -7.45 3.39
CA ALA A 108 13.95 -6.52 2.28
C ALA A 108 14.45 -5.11 2.65
N ILE A 109 14.02 -4.58 3.79
CA ILE A 109 14.47 -3.27 4.28
C ILE A 109 15.98 -3.30 4.58
N GLY A 110 16.45 -4.36 5.26
CA GLY A 110 17.85 -4.56 5.58
C GLY A 110 18.70 -4.56 4.31
N ALA A 111 18.42 -5.48 3.39
CA ALA A 111 19.13 -5.61 2.12
C ALA A 111 19.14 -4.30 1.32
N ALA A 112 17.98 -3.64 1.17
CA ALA A 112 17.88 -2.41 0.40
C ALA A 112 18.66 -1.25 1.01
N SER A 113 18.70 -1.14 2.35
CA SER A 113 19.34 -0.04 3.07
C SER A 113 20.84 -0.21 3.29
N SER A 114 21.30 -1.45 3.53
CA SER A 114 22.72 -1.76 3.74
C SER A 114 23.44 -2.24 2.47
N LYS A 115 22.72 -2.48 1.37
CA LYS A 115 23.22 -3.13 0.16
C LYS A 115 23.87 -4.50 0.46
N ASP A 116 23.24 -5.25 1.34
CA ASP A 116 23.71 -6.58 1.78
C ASP A 116 23.14 -7.70 0.88
N ALA A 117 24.01 -8.28 0.05
CA ALA A 117 23.67 -9.35 -0.87
C ALA A 117 23.30 -10.68 -0.18
N ASP A 118 23.80 -10.94 1.03
CA ASP A 118 23.45 -12.15 1.78
C ASP A 118 22.02 -12.06 2.30
N MET A 119 21.55 -10.87 2.69
CA MET A 119 20.14 -10.64 3.00
C MET A 119 19.23 -10.82 1.78
N VAL A 120 19.71 -10.47 0.57
CA VAL A 120 18.99 -10.76 -0.68
C VAL A 120 18.88 -12.25 -0.90
N ALA A 121 19.98 -12.99 -0.73
CA ALA A 121 19.98 -14.44 -0.86
C ALA A 121 18.99 -15.09 0.11
N ASN A 122 19.02 -14.70 1.38
CA ASN A 122 18.05 -15.17 2.38
C ASN A 122 16.59 -14.82 2.01
N LEU A 123 16.35 -13.63 1.44
CA LEU A 123 15.02 -13.26 0.96
C LEU A 123 14.57 -14.16 -0.20
N CYS A 124 15.46 -14.46 -1.15
CA CYS A 124 15.19 -15.30 -2.32
C CYS A 124 15.07 -16.80 -1.96
N ASP A 125 15.74 -17.26 -0.90
CA ASP A 125 15.61 -18.63 -0.39
C ASP A 125 14.17 -18.94 0.06
N TYR A 126 13.42 -17.92 0.53
CA TYR A 126 11.98 -18.04 0.84
C TYR A 126 11.05 -18.11 -0.38
N SER A 127 11.62 -18.20 -1.58
CA SER A 127 10.84 -18.41 -2.80
C SER A 127 10.12 -19.76 -2.78
N ALA A 128 10.65 -20.77 -2.07
CA ALA A 128 10.00 -22.07 -1.93
C ALA A 128 8.58 -21.97 -1.34
N GLU A 129 8.39 -21.09 -0.36
CA GLU A 129 7.13 -20.80 0.31
C GLU A 129 6.21 -20.00 -0.62
N ALA A 130 6.77 -19.09 -1.42
CA ALA A 130 6.01 -18.33 -2.39
C ALA A 130 5.50 -19.21 -3.55
N ILE A 131 6.31 -20.15 -4.05
CA ILE A 131 5.94 -21.04 -5.15
C ILE A 131 5.16 -22.28 -4.69
N ASP A 132 5.05 -22.51 -3.38
CA ASP A 132 4.23 -23.60 -2.83
C ASP A 132 2.79 -23.53 -3.37
N PRO A 133 2.19 -24.64 -3.86
CA PRO A 133 0.84 -24.64 -4.42
C PRO A 133 -0.26 -24.13 -3.48
N ASP A 134 -0.08 -24.24 -2.15
CA ASP A 134 -1.04 -23.78 -1.15
C ASP A 134 -0.94 -22.27 -0.88
N THR A 135 0.08 -21.60 -1.40
CA THR A 135 0.21 -20.15 -1.32
C THR A 135 -0.77 -19.46 -2.27
N GLU A 136 -1.42 -18.41 -1.78
CA GLU A 136 -2.35 -17.58 -2.55
C GLU A 136 -1.59 -16.43 -3.25
N ASN A 137 -2.25 -15.72 -4.16
CA ASN A 137 -1.57 -14.72 -4.99
C ASN A 137 -1.58 -13.30 -4.43
N GLU A 138 -2.38 -12.99 -3.41
CA GLU A 138 -2.69 -11.60 -3.04
C GLU A 138 -1.54 -10.87 -2.29
N LEU A 139 -1.74 -9.57 -1.98
CA LEU A 139 -0.66 -8.69 -1.52
C LEU A 139 -0.22 -8.95 -0.07
N LEU A 140 -1.14 -9.24 0.85
CA LEU A 140 -0.79 -9.25 2.28
C LEU A 140 -0.03 -10.49 2.69
N TYR A 141 -0.42 -11.63 2.14
CA TYR A 141 -0.01 -12.97 2.55
C TYR A 141 0.51 -13.81 1.39
N GLY A 142 0.36 -13.33 0.15
CA GLY A 142 0.64 -14.12 -1.04
C GLY A 142 1.79 -13.61 -1.92
N ARG A 143 1.87 -14.23 -3.10
CA ARG A 143 2.92 -14.02 -4.11
C ARG A 143 3.07 -12.57 -4.56
N ALA A 144 1.96 -11.83 -4.73
CA ALA A 144 2.02 -10.43 -5.13
C ALA A 144 2.73 -9.55 -4.08
N GLY A 145 2.55 -9.85 -2.80
CA GLY A 145 3.28 -9.19 -1.72
C GLY A 145 4.77 -9.50 -1.74
N TYR A 146 5.11 -10.76 -1.98
CA TYR A 146 6.51 -11.16 -2.13
C TYR A 146 7.20 -10.46 -3.31
N LEU A 147 6.51 -10.34 -4.45
CA LEU A 147 7.00 -9.58 -5.61
C LEU A 147 7.28 -8.11 -5.28
N TYR A 148 6.44 -7.47 -4.47
CA TYR A 148 6.69 -6.10 -3.99
C TYR A 148 8.03 -6.01 -3.25
N LEU A 149 8.29 -6.95 -2.33
CA LEU A 149 9.55 -6.99 -1.55
C LEU A 149 10.78 -7.25 -2.43
N LEU A 150 10.67 -8.15 -3.42
CA LEU A 150 11.74 -8.40 -4.38
C LEU A 150 12.04 -7.14 -5.22
N ARG A 151 11.01 -6.40 -5.67
CA ARG A 151 11.22 -5.13 -6.38
C ARG A 151 11.88 -4.07 -5.50
N MET A 152 11.50 -4.00 -4.22
CA MET A 152 12.09 -3.05 -3.26
C MET A 152 13.60 -3.23 -3.21
N VAL A 153 14.04 -4.48 -3.06
CA VAL A 153 15.46 -4.80 -2.97
C VAL A 153 16.16 -4.58 -4.31
N LYS A 154 15.54 -4.98 -5.43
CA LYS A 154 16.12 -4.87 -6.79
C LYS A 154 16.65 -3.48 -7.12
N ALA A 155 15.94 -2.43 -6.68
CA ALA A 155 16.33 -1.05 -6.93
C ALA A 155 17.70 -0.67 -6.33
N SER A 156 18.14 -1.34 -5.25
CA SER A 156 19.42 -1.06 -4.59
C SER A 156 20.63 -1.79 -5.19
N PHE A 157 20.41 -2.78 -6.07
CA PHE A 157 21.45 -3.68 -6.60
C PHE A 157 21.61 -3.59 -8.14
N ILE A 158 21.28 -2.44 -8.74
CA ILE A 158 21.42 -2.23 -10.19
C ILE A 158 22.87 -2.43 -10.71
N ASP A 159 23.87 -2.25 -9.84
CA ASP A 159 25.29 -2.37 -10.16
C ASP A 159 25.90 -3.74 -9.76
N ASP A 160 25.11 -4.67 -9.22
CA ASP A 160 25.54 -6.02 -8.85
C ASP A 160 24.79 -7.05 -9.71
N GLU A 161 25.40 -7.42 -10.84
CA GLU A 161 24.81 -8.30 -11.84
C GLU A 161 24.41 -9.67 -11.27
N LYS A 162 25.20 -10.23 -10.35
CA LYS A 162 24.91 -11.55 -9.77
C LYS A 162 23.67 -11.49 -8.89
N THR A 163 23.60 -10.50 -8.01
CA THR A 163 22.47 -10.31 -7.11
C THR A 163 21.21 -9.91 -7.90
N LEU A 164 21.36 -9.07 -8.92
CA LEU A 164 20.27 -8.68 -9.81
C LEU A 164 19.69 -9.87 -10.58
N GLN A 165 20.55 -10.78 -11.05
CA GLN A 165 20.12 -12.01 -11.72
C GLN A 165 19.33 -12.91 -10.75
N LEU A 166 19.84 -13.13 -9.54
CA LEU A 166 19.14 -13.92 -8.51
C LEU A 166 17.73 -13.38 -8.22
N ILE A 167 17.60 -12.07 -8.03
CA ILE A 167 16.29 -11.45 -7.80
C ILE A 167 15.39 -11.62 -9.02
N THR A 168 15.93 -11.47 -10.23
CA THR A 168 15.16 -11.57 -11.48
C THR A 168 14.66 -12.99 -11.73
N ASP A 169 15.50 -14.00 -11.52
CA ASP A 169 15.11 -15.40 -11.64
C ASP A 169 14.00 -15.74 -10.62
N THR A 170 14.18 -15.29 -9.36
CA THR A 170 13.16 -15.47 -8.32
C THR A 170 11.84 -14.78 -8.67
N GLN A 171 11.89 -13.57 -9.23
CA GLN A 171 10.70 -12.85 -9.68
C GLN A 171 9.98 -13.61 -10.81
N ASP A 172 10.74 -14.15 -11.76
CA ASP A 172 10.21 -14.88 -12.90
C ASP A 172 9.50 -16.17 -12.45
N ASP A 173 10.11 -16.96 -11.54
CA ASP A 173 9.52 -18.18 -10.99
C ASP A 173 8.20 -17.90 -10.23
N VAL A 174 8.18 -16.85 -9.42
CA VAL A 174 6.99 -16.44 -8.67
C VAL A 174 5.87 -15.98 -9.61
N ILE A 175 6.20 -15.21 -10.66
CA ILE A 175 5.20 -14.76 -11.63
C ILE A 175 4.68 -15.93 -12.45
N ASP A 176 5.55 -16.82 -12.92
CA ASP A 176 5.11 -17.98 -13.69
C ASP A 176 4.17 -18.87 -12.84
N THR A 177 4.44 -19.00 -11.54
CA THR A 177 3.51 -19.65 -10.59
C THR A 177 2.16 -18.92 -10.48
N ILE A 178 2.14 -17.57 -10.43
CA ILE A 178 0.90 -16.78 -10.47
C ILE A 178 0.13 -17.06 -11.78
N LEU A 179 0.83 -17.06 -12.92
CA LEU A 179 0.23 -17.24 -14.24
C LEU A 179 -0.37 -18.64 -14.43
N ASP A 180 0.27 -19.67 -13.86
CA ASP A 180 -0.17 -21.07 -13.93
C ASP A 180 -1.25 -21.40 -12.90
N SER A 181 -1.43 -20.57 -11.88
CA SER A 181 -2.45 -20.78 -10.86
C SER A 181 -3.90 -20.67 -11.41
N PRO A 182 -4.86 -21.45 -10.87
CA PRO A 182 -6.23 -21.45 -11.36
C PRO A 182 -6.91 -20.07 -11.26
N ARG A 183 -7.55 -19.65 -12.35
CA ARG A 183 -8.38 -18.44 -12.41
C ARG A 183 -9.87 -18.76 -12.17
N PRO A 184 -10.66 -17.84 -11.58
CA PRO A 184 -10.22 -16.57 -11.00
C PRO A 184 -9.39 -16.81 -9.73
N TRP A 185 -8.37 -15.98 -9.49
CA TRP A 185 -7.58 -16.05 -8.26
C TRP A 185 -8.47 -15.79 -7.04
N ARG A 186 -8.24 -16.56 -5.98
CA ARG A 186 -9.04 -16.51 -4.76
C ARG A 186 -8.16 -16.22 -3.56
N TRP A 187 -8.80 -15.76 -2.50
CA TRP A 187 -8.24 -15.72 -1.16
C TRP A 187 -9.37 -16.06 -0.20
N HIS A 188 -9.17 -17.02 0.70
CA HIS A 188 -10.23 -17.62 1.52
C HIS A 188 -11.48 -17.98 0.71
N GLY A 189 -11.28 -18.60 -0.47
CA GLY A 189 -12.35 -19.06 -1.36
C GLY A 189 -13.11 -17.97 -2.11
N LYS A 190 -12.80 -16.67 -1.91
CA LYS A 190 -13.46 -15.55 -2.60
C LYS A 190 -12.55 -14.93 -3.64
N ALA A 191 -13.11 -14.58 -4.81
CA ALA A 191 -12.40 -13.86 -5.86
C ALA A 191 -12.51 -12.36 -5.62
N TYR A 192 -11.52 -11.77 -4.95
CA TYR A 192 -11.49 -10.34 -4.65
C TYR A 192 -11.04 -9.51 -5.86
N ILE A 193 -11.47 -8.25 -5.92
CA ILE A 193 -11.15 -7.33 -7.02
C ILE A 193 -10.12 -6.26 -6.63
N GLY A 194 -10.16 -5.79 -5.37
CA GLY A 194 -9.40 -4.63 -4.91
C GLY A 194 -7.88 -4.84 -4.78
N ALA A 195 -7.16 -3.76 -4.46
CA ALA A 195 -5.70 -3.71 -4.55
C ALA A 195 -4.96 -4.58 -3.53
N ILE A 196 -5.60 -4.87 -2.38
CA ILE A 196 -4.96 -5.60 -1.28
C ILE A 196 -5.13 -7.11 -1.47
N HIS A 197 -6.36 -7.58 -1.63
CA HIS A 197 -6.66 -9.02 -1.65
C HIS A 197 -6.97 -9.59 -3.04
N GLY A 198 -6.97 -8.76 -4.08
CA GLY A 198 -7.70 -9.05 -5.30
C GLY A 198 -6.97 -8.86 -6.62
N LEU A 199 -7.73 -9.08 -7.67
CA LEU A 199 -7.29 -9.14 -9.06
C LEU A 199 -6.44 -7.93 -9.48
N ILE A 200 -6.86 -6.69 -9.19
CA ILE A 200 -6.06 -5.52 -9.57
C ILE A 200 -4.73 -5.45 -8.82
N GLY A 201 -4.71 -5.90 -7.57
CA GLY A 201 -3.51 -6.02 -6.74
C GLY A 201 -2.48 -6.89 -7.44
N ILE A 202 -2.89 -8.11 -7.78
CA ILE A 202 -2.06 -9.13 -8.42
C ILE A 202 -1.55 -8.64 -9.78
N ILE A 203 -2.45 -8.14 -10.65
CA ILE A 203 -2.08 -7.60 -11.97
C ILE A 203 -1.01 -6.51 -11.82
N THR A 204 -1.21 -5.57 -10.88
CA THR A 204 -0.27 -4.46 -10.68
C THR A 204 1.11 -4.96 -10.30
N GLN A 205 1.20 -5.91 -9.36
CA GLN A 205 2.49 -6.42 -8.91
C GLN A 205 3.22 -7.20 -10.01
N VAL A 206 2.49 -8.00 -10.81
CA VAL A 206 3.05 -8.73 -11.96
C VAL A 206 3.57 -7.75 -13.02
N VAL A 207 2.75 -6.78 -13.42
CA VAL A 207 3.10 -5.81 -14.46
C VAL A 207 4.29 -4.95 -14.05
N LEU A 208 4.30 -4.40 -12.82
CA LEU A 208 5.38 -3.53 -12.36
C LEU A 208 6.70 -4.27 -12.16
N THR A 209 6.70 -5.60 -12.06
CA THR A 209 7.93 -6.39 -11.88
C THR A 209 8.76 -6.47 -13.15
N ASN A 210 8.12 -6.71 -14.30
CA ASN A 210 8.79 -6.66 -15.61
C ASN A 210 7.74 -6.35 -16.70
N PRO A 211 7.44 -5.05 -16.93
CA PRO A 211 6.35 -4.67 -17.82
C PRO A 211 6.50 -5.21 -19.26
N PRO A 212 7.69 -5.13 -19.91
CA PRO A 212 7.87 -5.67 -21.25
C PRO A 212 7.57 -7.17 -21.37
N LYS A 213 7.80 -7.95 -20.30
CA LYS A 213 7.62 -9.41 -20.30
C LYS A 213 6.18 -9.83 -19.94
N TYR A 214 5.52 -9.10 -19.06
CA TYR A 214 4.29 -9.57 -18.41
C TYR A 214 3.03 -8.74 -18.67
N ALA A 215 3.13 -7.52 -19.20
CA ALA A 215 1.95 -6.68 -19.43
C ALA A 215 0.93 -7.35 -20.37
N GLU A 216 1.35 -7.82 -21.55
CA GLU A 216 0.47 -8.47 -22.52
C GLU A 216 -0.24 -9.71 -21.92
N LYS A 217 0.47 -10.50 -21.10
CA LYS A 217 -0.09 -11.69 -20.43
C LYS A 217 -1.23 -11.35 -19.45
N MET A 218 -1.29 -10.10 -18.97
CA MET A 218 -2.31 -9.61 -18.05
C MET A 218 -3.47 -8.86 -18.74
N GLU A 219 -3.41 -8.65 -20.07
CA GLU A 219 -4.38 -7.82 -20.77
C GLU A 219 -5.81 -8.38 -20.66
N THR A 220 -5.97 -9.70 -20.76
CA THR A 220 -7.29 -10.35 -20.64
C THR A 220 -7.85 -10.23 -19.22
N ASP A 221 -7.01 -10.49 -18.20
CA ASP A 221 -7.39 -10.37 -16.79
C ASP A 221 -7.82 -8.93 -16.45
N LEU A 222 -7.08 -7.93 -16.97
CA LEU A 222 -7.43 -6.52 -16.81
C LEU A 222 -8.71 -6.14 -17.55
N ALA A 223 -8.89 -6.63 -18.78
CA ALA A 223 -10.10 -6.39 -19.56
C ALA A 223 -11.36 -6.91 -18.84
N VAL A 224 -11.27 -8.11 -18.24
CA VAL A 224 -12.34 -8.68 -17.40
C VAL A 224 -12.60 -7.81 -16.17
N LEU A 225 -11.55 -7.39 -15.46
CA LEU A 225 -11.69 -6.53 -14.27
C LEU A 225 -12.49 -5.25 -14.59
N LEU A 226 -12.19 -4.60 -15.71
CA LEU A 226 -12.86 -3.36 -16.12
C LEU A 226 -14.36 -3.55 -16.35
N THR A 227 -14.83 -4.76 -16.63
CA THR A 227 -16.28 -5.05 -16.77
C THR A 227 -17.03 -5.08 -15.45
N TYR A 228 -16.34 -5.18 -14.31
CA TYR A 228 -16.97 -5.19 -12.99
C TYR A 228 -17.27 -3.80 -12.42
N GLN A 229 -16.92 -2.72 -13.13
CA GLN A 229 -17.23 -1.37 -12.66
C GLN A 229 -18.75 -1.15 -12.63
N TYR A 230 -19.27 -0.74 -11.48
CA TYR A 230 -20.67 -0.36 -11.32
C TYR A 230 -21.00 0.93 -12.08
N ASP A 231 -22.29 1.17 -12.31
CA ASP A 231 -22.76 2.44 -12.89
C ASP A 231 -22.36 3.65 -12.05
N SER A 232 -22.23 3.48 -10.74
CA SER A 232 -21.74 4.49 -9.79
C SER A 232 -20.26 4.83 -9.92
N GLY A 233 -19.52 4.13 -10.80
CA GLY A 233 -18.07 4.23 -10.96
C GLY A 233 -17.24 3.43 -9.95
N ASN A 234 -17.88 2.85 -8.92
CA ASN A 234 -17.20 2.00 -7.95
C ASN A 234 -16.93 0.58 -8.49
N PHE A 235 -16.18 -0.21 -7.72
CA PHE A 235 -15.93 -1.62 -7.99
C PHE A 235 -16.40 -2.50 -6.82
N PRO A 236 -16.84 -3.74 -7.07
CA PRO A 236 -17.19 -4.68 -6.00
C PRO A 236 -15.95 -5.05 -5.18
N SER A 237 -16.16 -5.46 -3.92
CA SER A 237 -15.07 -6.04 -3.12
C SER A 237 -14.60 -7.38 -3.69
N SER A 238 -15.54 -8.19 -4.17
CA SER A 238 -15.34 -9.55 -4.68
C SER A 238 -16.43 -9.94 -5.67
N VAL A 239 -16.19 -10.99 -6.45
CA VAL A 239 -17.19 -11.60 -7.35
C VAL A 239 -17.68 -12.96 -6.82
N PRO A 240 -18.99 -13.28 -6.93
CA PRO A 240 -20.05 -12.45 -7.52
C PRO A 240 -20.30 -11.14 -6.73
N PRO A 241 -20.65 -10.03 -7.41
CA PRO A 241 -20.84 -8.73 -6.76
C PRO A 241 -21.93 -8.77 -5.69
N GLU A 242 -21.65 -8.17 -4.53
CA GLU A 242 -22.63 -7.97 -3.48
C GLU A 242 -23.19 -6.53 -3.52
N ARG A 243 -22.91 -5.72 -2.49
CA ARG A 243 -23.39 -4.34 -2.36
C ARG A 243 -22.29 -3.36 -2.73
N ASP A 244 -22.64 -2.41 -3.58
CA ASP A 244 -21.82 -1.23 -3.88
C ASP A 244 -21.75 -0.31 -2.65
N ARG A 245 -20.75 -0.53 -1.79
CA ARG A 245 -20.65 0.14 -0.47
C ARG A 245 -19.26 0.58 -0.05
N LEU A 246 -18.20 -0.12 -0.49
CA LEU A 246 -16.84 0.13 -0.03
C LEU A 246 -16.13 0.99 -1.07
N VAL A 247 -15.65 2.16 -0.64
CA VAL A 247 -14.84 3.09 -1.44
C VAL A 247 -13.52 3.26 -0.70
N GLN A 248 -12.68 2.23 -0.80
CA GLN A 248 -11.46 2.06 -0.02
C GLN A 248 -10.34 1.53 -0.92
N VAL A 249 -9.08 1.72 -0.56
CA VAL A 249 -7.94 1.14 -1.28
C VAL A 249 -8.01 -0.39 -1.29
N CYS A 250 -8.33 -1.00 -0.14
CA CYS A 250 -8.49 -2.45 -0.07
C CYS A 250 -9.67 -2.98 -0.90
N HIS A 251 -10.78 -2.24 -0.95
CA HIS A 251 -12.00 -2.65 -1.63
C HIS A 251 -12.73 -1.44 -2.23
N GLY A 252 -12.73 -1.34 -3.55
CA GLY A 252 -13.48 -0.33 -4.31
C GLY A 252 -12.60 0.49 -5.26
N ALA A 253 -13.19 1.59 -5.75
CA ALA A 253 -12.58 2.49 -6.73
C ALA A 253 -11.19 3.00 -6.35
N PRO A 254 -10.90 3.44 -5.11
CA PRO A 254 -9.61 4.07 -4.82
C PRO A 254 -8.40 3.20 -5.18
N GLY A 255 -8.42 1.94 -4.75
CA GLY A 255 -7.34 0.99 -5.03
C GLY A 255 -7.25 0.69 -6.52
N VAL A 256 -8.39 0.41 -7.16
CA VAL A 256 -8.43 0.10 -8.60
C VAL A 256 -7.90 1.27 -9.43
N VAL A 257 -8.34 2.50 -9.16
CA VAL A 257 -7.91 3.69 -9.90
C VAL A 257 -6.42 3.95 -9.68
N ASN A 258 -5.92 3.84 -8.46
CA ASN A 258 -4.49 4.06 -8.17
C ASN A 258 -3.60 3.03 -8.89
N SER A 259 -4.03 1.76 -8.92
CA SER A 259 -3.40 0.71 -9.73
C SER A 259 -3.43 1.03 -11.24
N LEU A 260 -4.61 1.38 -11.78
CA LEU A 260 -4.77 1.68 -13.20
C LEU A 260 -3.88 2.84 -13.63
N LEU A 261 -3.79 3.91 -12.84
CA LEU A 261 -2.89 5.04 -13.11
C LEU A 261 -1.42 4.59 -13.24
N SER A 262 -1.03 3.57 -12.47
CA SER A 262 0.34 3.06 -12.41
C SER A 262 0.72 2.19 -13.60
N ILE A 263 -0.26 1.53 -14.22
CA ILE A 263 0.00 0.50 -15.24
C ILE A 263 -0.59 0.83 -16.62
N ARG A 264 -1.46 1.84 -16.74
CA ARG A 264 -2.22 2.13 -17.98
C ARG A 264 -1.39 2.25 -19.24
N HIS A 265 -0.16 2.78 -19.15
CA HIS A 265 0.71 2.99 -20.30
C HIS A 265 1.26 1.68 -20.88
N TYR A 266 1.20 0.58 -20.13
CA TYR A 266 1.56 -0.75 -20.61
C TYR A 266 0.42 -1.46 -21.34
N PHE A 267 -0.77 -0.87 -21.40
CA PHE A 267 -1.97 -1.46 -22.02
C PHE A 267 -2.58 -0.53 -23.08
N PRO A 268 -1.88 -0.27 -24.20
CA PRO A 268 -2.35 0.66 -25.23
C PRO A 268 -3.71 0.25 -25.82
N ASN A 269 -3.99 -1.05 -25.94
CA ASN A 269 -5.25 -1.58 -26.46
C ASN A 269 -6.45 -1.33 -25.52
N LEU A 270 -6.20 -1.14 -24.22
CA LEU A 270 -7.22 -0.89 -23.22
C LEU A 270 -7.27 0.58 -22.78
N LYS A 271 -6.42 1.45 -23.35
CA LYS A 271 -6.24 2.84 -22.90
C LYS A 271 -7.57 3.58 -22.70
N GLU A 272 -8.45 3.56 -23.70
CA GLU A 272 -9.74 4.27 -23.62
C GLU A 272 -10.64 3.71 -22.51
N LYS A 273 -10.69 2.38 -22.35
CA LYS A 273 -11.47 1.73 -21.30
C LYS A 273 -10.91 2.06 -19.91
N ILE A 274 -9.58 2.07 -19.77
CA ILE A 274 -8.89 2.40 -18.54
C ILE A 274 -9.13 3.88 -18.17
N ASP A 275 -8.97 4.80 -19.11
CA ASP A 275 -9.18 6.23 -18.87
C ASP A 275 -10.63 6.52 -18.46
N LYS A 276 -11.61 5.87 -19.11
CA LYS A 276 -13.02 5.96 -18.72
C LYS A 276 -13.29 5.38 -17.32
N ALA A 277 -12.67 4.25 -16.98
CA ALA A 277 -12.80 3.65 -15.67
C ALA A 277 -12.19 4.52 -14.57
N ILE A 278 -11.02 5.12 -14.83
CA ILE A 278 -10.36 6.10 -13.96
C ILE A 278 -11.28 7.30 -13.71
N GLN A 279 -11.84 7.89 -14.77
CA GLN A 279 -12.74 9.05 -14.66
C GLN A 279 -13.94 8.73 -13.74
N LYS A 280 -14.68 7.67 -14.04
CA LYS A 280 -15.83 7.25 -13.24
C LYS A 280 -15.44 6.89 -11.79
N GLY A 281 -14.29 6.24 -11.63
CA GLY A 281 -13.77 5.89 -10.31
C GLY A 281 -13.46 7.13 -9.48
N ARG A 282 -12.88 8.17 -10.07
CA ARG A 282 -12.66 9.46 -9.40
C ARG A 282 -13.96 10.15 -9.02
N GLU A 283 -14.95 10.18 -9.92
CA GLU A 283 -16.29 10.72 -9.63
C GLU A 283 -16.91 10.02 -8.40
N CYS A 284 -16.83 8.69 -8.34
CA CYS A 284 -17.24 7.91 -7.16
C CYS A 284 -16.49 8.32 -5.89
N VAL A 285 -15.17 8.50 -5.95
CA VAL A 285 -14.35 8.87 -4.79
C VAL A 285 -14.67 10.29 -4.34
N LEU A 286 -14.90 11.23 -5.26
CA LEU A 286 -15.32 12.58 -4.92
C LEU A 286 -16.65 12.61 -4.18
N GLU A 287 -17.59 11.74 -4.53
CA GLU A 287 -18.90 11.67 -3.88
C GLU A 287 -18.85 10.93 -2.53
N ARG A 288 -18.09 9.83 -2.44
CA ARG A 288 -18.20 8.84 -1.34
C ARG A 288 -16.91 8.53 -0.59
N GLY A 289 -15.81 9.20 -0.94
CA GLY A 289 -14.46 8.88 -0.46
C GLY A 289 -14.03 9.59 0.84
N LEU A 290 -14.77 10.57 1.32
CA LEU A 290 -14.55 11.21 2.63
C LEU A 290 -15.08 10.31 3.76
N LEU A 291 -14.38 9.23 4.07
CA LEU A 291 -14.85 8.19 5.00
C LEU A 291 -14.91 8.67 6.46
N THR A 292 -15.86 8.12 7.22
CA THR A 292 -15.96 8.33 8.69
C THR A 292 -14.96 7.50 9.49
N LYS A 293 -14.24 6.59 8.82
CA LYS A 293 -13.10 5.89 9.40
C LYS A 293 -11.93 6.83 9.59
N GLU A 294 -11.14 6.53 10.62
CA GLU A 294 -9.89 7.24 10.84
C GLU A 294 -9.06 7.32 9.55
N PRO A 295 -8.58 8.51 9.17
CA PRO A 295 -7.81 8.67 7.94
C PRO A 295 -6.61 7.71 7.94
N CYS A 296 -6.39 7.01 6.85
CA CYS A 296 -5.31 6.05 6.69
C CYS A 296 -5.21 5.65 5.21
N LEU A 297 -4.17 4.89 4.84
CA LEU A 297 -3.98 4.45 3.46
C LEU A 297 -4.95 3.35 3.02
N CYS A 298 -5.24 2.34 3.85
CA CYS A 298 -5.98 1.16 3.43
C CYS A 298 -7.47 1.43 3.17
N HIS A 299 -8.10 2.18 4.08
CA HIS A 299 -9.54 2.40 4.04
C HIS A 299 -9.96 3.69 4.76
N GLY A 300 -9.18 4.74 4.58
CA GLY A 300 -9.45 6.08 5.08
C GLY A 300 -9.26 7.13 4.00
N ILE A 301 -9.51 8.39 4.38
CA ILE A 301 -9.47 9.54 3.46
C ILE A 301 -8.09 9.69 2.79
N SER A 302 -7.01 9.49 3.55
CA SER A 302 -5.63 9.64 3.06
C SER A 302 -5.35 8.76 1.84
N GLY A 303 -5.65 7.46 1.90
CA GLY A 303 -5.48 6.56 0.77
C GLY A 303 -6.42 6.86 -0.40
N ASN A 304 -7.66 7.23 -0.08
CA ASN A 304 -8.64 7.60 -1.11
C ASN A 304 -8.19 8.83 -1.92
N ALA A 305 -7.55 9.79 -1.27
CA ALA A 305 -7.08 11.01 -1.91
C ALA A 305 -6.02 10.74 -3.00
N LEU A 306 -5.20 9.71 -2.86
CA LEU A 306 -4.09 9.41 -3.78
C LEU A 306 -4.53 9.06 -5.22
N CYS A 307 -5.81 8.77 -5.45
CA CYS A 307 -6.33 8.54 -6.80
C CYS A 307 -6.90 9.80 -7.46
N LEU A 308 -6.98 10.93 -6.75
CA LEU A 308 -7.60 12.18 -7.20
C LEU A 308 -6.62 13.12 -7.93
N GLU A 309 -7.17 14.07 -8.67
CA GLU A 309 -6.40 15.19 -9.26
C GLU A 309 -5.97 16.20 -8.18
N ASP A 310 -5.01 17.07 -8.50
CA ASP A 310 -4.27 17.86 -7.48
C ASP A 310 -5.16 18.67 -6.54
N LYS A 311 -6.16 19.37 -7.08
CA LYS A 311 -7.04 20.24 -6.28
C LYS A 311 -7.91 19.43 -5.33
N GLU A 312 -8.48 18.34 -5.81
CA GLU A 312 -9.33 17.46 -5.04
C GLU A 312 -8.52 16.63 -4.03
N PHE A 313 -7.30 16.24 -4.39
CA PHE A 313 -6.33 15.62 -3.49
C PHE A 313 -6.02 16.53 -2.30
N GLU A 314 -5.59 17.78 -2.55
CA GLU A 314 -5.33 18.76 -1.48
C GLU A 314 -6.57 19.00 -0.61
N HIS A 315 -7.75 19.06 -1.22
CA HIS A 315 -9.01 19.24 -0.50
C HIS A 315 -9.33 18.06 0.41
N PHE A 316 -9.21 16.82 -0.08
CA PHE A 316 -9.43 15.62 0.73
C PHE A 316 -8.51 15.59 1.94
N LEU A 317 -7.23 15.96 1.77
CA LEU A 317 -6.28 15.98 2.87
C LEU A 317 -6.67 16.96 3.98
N THR A 318 -7.46 17.99 3.70
CA THR A 318 -7.93 18.91 4.76
C THR A 318 -8.75 18.22 5.86
N TYR A 319 -9.40 17.09 5.54
CA TYR A 319 -10.16 16.24 6.48
C TYR A 319 -9.29 15.26 7.28
N THR A 320 -7.97 15.27 7.05
CA THR A 320 -7.03 14.33 7.66
C THR A 320 -6.14 14.98 8.73
N THR A 321 -6.41 16.24 9.07
CA THR A 321 -5.64 16.93 10.11
C THR A 321 -6.00 16.43 11.50
N GLY A 322 -5.10 16.60 12.47
CA GLY A 322 -5.38 16.28 13.87
C GLY A 322 -6.56 17.04 14.46
N HIS A 323 -6.85 18.26 13.95
CA HIS A 323 -8.03 19.02 14.36
C HIS A 323 -9.33 18.37 13.89
N GLU A 324 -9.40 18.00 12.60
CA GLU A 324 -10.59 17.36 12.03
C GLU A 324 -10.84 15.99 12.66
N MET A 325 -9.79 15.19 12.91
CA MET A 325 -9.95 13.91 13.60
C MET A 325 -10.54 14.07 15.00
N LYS A 326 -10.05 15.04 15.79
CA LYS A 326 -10.61 15.36 17.11
C LYS A 326 -12.05 15.87 17.03
N SER A 327 -12.38 16.65 16.00
CA SER A 327 -13.76 17.11 15.78
C SER A 327 -14.69 15.94 15.49
N MET A 328 -14.31 15.06 14.55
CA MET A 328 -15.09 13.87 14.20
C MET A 328 -15.25 12.90 15.38
N GLU A 329 -14.24 12.77 16.24
CA GLU A 329 -14.33 11.99 17.47
C GLU A 329 -15.33 12.60 18.46
N LYS A 330 -15.23 13.91 18.69
CA LYS A 330 -16.16 14.64 19.57
C LYS A 330 -17.61 14.53 19.12
N ASP A 331 -17.84 14.52 17.82
CA ASP A 331 -19.17 14.39 17.21
C ASP A 331 -19.66 12.92 17.13
N GLY A 332 -18.86 11.96 17.62
CA GLY A 332 -19.20 10.53 17.63
C GLY A 332 -19.23 9.89 16.24
N MET A 333 -18.58 10.53 15.25
CA MET A 333 -18.57 10.09 13.86
C MET A 333 -17.34 9.25 13.50
N LEU A 334 -16.22 9.43 14.22
CA LEU A 334 -14.96 8.75 13.93
C LEU A 334 -14.99 7.26 14.32
N GLU A 335 -14.84 6.37 13.35
CA GLU A 335 -14.51 4.95 13.60
C GLU A 335 -12.99 4.82 13.78
N LYS A 336 -12.55 4.53 15.02
CA LYS A 336 -11.13 4.45 15.39
C LYS A 336 -10.39 3.32 14.65
N SER A 337 -9.13 3.58 14.34
CA SER A 337 -8.23 2.60 13.77
C SER A 337 -7.91 1.47 14.75
N SER A 338 -7.65 0.27 14.23
CA SER A 338 -7.16 -0.87 15.00
C SER A 338 -5.62 -0.91 15.12
N ALA A 339 -4.93 -0.07 14.36
CA ALA A 339 -3.48 0.09 14.37
C ALA A 339 -3.13 1.56 13.99
N PRO A 340 -3.47 2.53 14.86
CA PRO A 340 -3.36 3.98 14.59
C PRO A 340 -1.92 4.47 14.36
N GLU A 341 -0.91 3.66 14.66
CA GLU A 341 0.50 3.93 14.38
C GLU A 341 0.91 3.62 12.93
N SER A 342 0.23 2.65 12.31
CA SER A 342 0.74 1.91 11.17
C SER A 342 0.75 2.65 9.83
N LEU A 343 1.50 2.10 8.88
CA LEU A 343 1.50 2.56 7.49
C LEU A 343 0.09 2.45 6.87
N PHE A 344 -0.59 1.31 7.00
CA PHE A 344 -1.86 1.13 6.29
C PHE A 344 -3.10 1.59 7.07
N PHE A 345 -3.03 1.75 8.39
CA PHE A 345 -4.20 2.13 9.22
C PHE A 345 -4.03 3.41 10.03
N GLY A 346 -2.90 4.12 9.95
CA GLY A 346 -2.58 5.12 10.96
C GLY A 346 -1.79 6.34 10.50
N GLU A 347 -1.16 6.98 11.48
CA GLU A 347 -0.36 8.20 11.34
C GLU A 347 0.81 8.02 10.36
N ALA A 348 1.49 6.87 10.32
CA ALA A 348 2.60 6.68 9.39
C ALA A 348 2.14 6.80 7.92
N GLY A 349 1.00 6.19 7.57
CA GLY A 349 0.40 6.36 6.25
C GLY A 349 -0.10 7.77 5.97
N ARG A 350 -0.66 8.42 7.01
CA ARG A 350 -1.11 9.81 6.92
C ARG A 350 0.06 10.75 6.64
N ALA A 351 1.19 10.56 7.34
CA ALA A 351 2.44 11.29 7.12
C ALA A 351 2.94 11.11 5.68
N TRP A 352 2.95 9.88 5.15
CA TRP A 352 3.28 9.65 3.74
C TRP A 352 2.42 10.48 2.79
N THR A 353 1.10 10.51 2.98
CA THR A 353 0.22 11.32 2.10
C THR A 353 0.47 12.82 2.18
N TRP A 354 0.86 13.34 3.35
CA TRP A 354 1.27 14.73 3.48
C TRP A 354 2.62 15.02 2.81
N ALA A 355 3.56 14.07 2.85
CA ALA A 355 4.81 14.17 2.11
C ALA A 355 4.60 14.20 0.59
N VAL A 356 3.67 13.38 0.08
CA VAL A 356 3.24 13.41 -1.33
C VAL A 356 2.78 14.81 -1.73
N ALA A 357 1.95 15.45 -0.90
CA ALA A 357 1.49 16.82 -1.13
C ALA A 357 2.60 17.87 -1.00
N ASP A 358 3.46 17.78 0.02
CA ASP A 358 4.54 18.74 0.28
C ASP A 358 5.58 18.78 -0.83
N LYS A 359 5.92 17.62 -1.37
CA LYS A 359 6.97 17.47 -2.40
C LYS A 359 6.42 17.42 -3.82
N GLY A 360 5.10 17.40 -4.01
CA GLY A 360 4.48 17.22 -5.32
C GLY A 360 4.86 15.87 -5.95
N LEU A 361 4.92 14.81 -5.15
CA LEU A 361 5.29 13.48 -5.61
C LEU A 361 4.18 12.88 -6.49
N GLU A 362 4.55 11.89 -7.29
CA GLU A 362 3.55 11.04 -7.90
C GLU A 362 2.71 10.36 -6.81
N LYS A 363 1.37 10.39 -6.96
CA LYS A 363 0.42 9.93 -5.94
C LYS A 363 0.37 8.40 -5.88
N ARG A 364 1.39 7.81 -5.25
CA ARG A 364 1.52 6.37 -5.04
C ARG A 364 1.22 5.98 -3.59
N ILE A 365 0.77 4.76 -3.41
CA ILE A 365 0.56 4.14 -2.09
C ILE A 365 1.88 3.49 -1.68
N LEU A 366 2.47 4.00 -0.59
CA LEU A 366 3.69 3.44 -0.02
C LEU A 366 3.45 1.99 0.44
N GLY A 367 4.34 1.06 0.08
CA GLY A 367 4.13 -0.36 0.36
C GLY A 367 3.32 -1.09 -0.71
N TYR A 368 3.11 -0.49 -1.89
CA TYR A 368 2.30 -1.09 -2.95
C TYR A 368 2.81 -0.79 -4.37
N ASN A 369 2.87 0.48 -4.77
CA ASN A 369 3.17 0.91 -6.14
C ASN A 369 4.09 2.14 -6.21
N ASP A 370 4.84 2.36 -5.15
CA ASP A 370 5.76 3.48 -4.89
C ASP A 370 7.18 3.29 -5.42
N LEU A 371 7.51 2.10 -5.94
CA LEU A 371 8.85 1.71 -6.37
C LEU A 371 9.11 1.95 -7.86
#